data_AF-A0A5A7UI60-F1
#
_entry.id   AF-A0A5A7UI60-F1
#
_cell.length_a   1.000
_cell.length_b   1.000
_cell.length_c   1.000
_cell.angle_alpha   90.00
_cell.angle_beta   90.00
_cell.angle_gamma   90.00
#
_symmetry.space_group_name_H-M   'P 1'
#
loop_
_entity.id
_entity.type
_entity.pdbx_description
1 polymer ?
#
loop_
_entity_poly.entity_id
_entity_poly.type
_entity_poly.pdbx_seq_one_letter_code
_entity_poly.pdbx_strand_id
1 'polypeptide(L)'
;MPRKISADHRRSLSFNIRMDEDTARFYRQKAKEDGITVVEYLRQTLVQGCRKRHRESKAAEKKLGVAKKEEGGSTNHFSRGPELWTHQARLLMGALRTVLLTSLLVGLIVRVACFWLSTTADSKAKQLEVSRVATLTEEIASDGWRKLRNGALFGVLSAIGLVFLALLYGWSYGREGMQDHQLRGARLVTGKALARLIKRRGEASPYEIAGVPMRMKSETLHPLFAGAQGRGKSQQFFALMQEVRARGKRMVVYEKTGEFTQAFYREGKDILMNPLDARSPFWNIWASISKDYHFDNMAKGLIPDQQEL
;
A
#
# COMPACT_ATOMS: atom_id res chain seq x y z
N MET A 1 28.80 -61.26 -34.86
CA MET A 1 27.66 -61.07 -35.79
C MET A 1 27.01 -59.72 -35.51
N PRO A 2 27.03 -58.75 -36.44
CA PRO A 2 26.39 -57.46 -36.22
C PRO A 2 24.93 -57.48 -36.69
N ARG A 3 24.01 -56.99 -35.86
CA ARG A 3 22.61 -56.75 -36.22
C ARG A 3 22.56 -55.65 -37.28
N LYS A 4 21.97 -55.96 -38.44
CA LYS A 4 21.59 -54.97 -39.47
C LYS A 4 20.50 -54.06 -38.90
N ILE A 5 20.81 -52.78 -38.74
CA ILE A 5 19.81 -51.73 -38.57
C ILE A 5 19.49 -51.22 -39.98
N SER A 6 18.21 -51.27 -40.31
CA SER A 6 17.65 -50.91 -41.60
C SER A 6 17.96 -49.46 -41.97
N ALA A 7 18.47 -49.29 -43.19
CA ALA A 7 18.62 -48.01 -43.86
C ALA A 7 17.25 -47.51 -44.32
N ASP A 8 16.58 -46.69 -43.50
CA ASP A 8 15.69 -45.61 -43.98
C ASP A 8 15.25 -44.72 -42.79
N HIS A 9 16.10 -43.78 -42.40
CA HIS A 9 15.61 -42.50 -41.89
C HIS A 9 16.58 -41.42 -42.34
N ARG A 10 16.14 -40.72 -43.39
CA ARG A 10 16.74 -39.49 -43.91
C ARG A 10 17.19 -38.59 -42.76
N ARG A 11 18.44 -38.15 -42.87
CA ARG A 11 19.08 -37.09 -42.08
C ARG A 11 18.13 -35.90 -41.87
N SER A 12 17.49 -35.80 -40.71
CA SER A 12 17.04 -34.51 -40.18
C SER A 12 18.24 -33.88 -39.46
N LEU A 13 19.18 -33.38 -40.27
CA LEU A 13 20.25 -32.52 -39.78
C LEU A 13 19.63 -31.28 -39.15
N SER A 14 19.74 -31.22 -37.82
CA SER A 14 20.02 -30.02 -37.04
C SER A 14 19.22 -28.75 -37.38
N PHE A 15 18.03 -28.60 -36.78
CA PHE A 15 17.55 -27.27 -36.44
C PHE A 15 18.30 -26.81 -35.18
N ASN A 16 19.55 -26.37 -35.38
CA ASN A 16 20.35 -25.72 -34.35
C ASN A 16 19.96 -24.24 -34.29
N ILE A 17 19.90 -23.67 -33.08
CA ILE A 17 19.73 -22.21 -32.86
C ILE A 17 20.98 -21.43 -33.32
N ARG A 18 21.99 -22.13 -33.83
CA ARG A 18 23.00 -21.58 -34.73
C ARG A 18 22.51 -21.85 -36.16
N MET A 19 22.03 -20.82 -36.86
CA MET A 19 21.79 -20.94 -38.30
C MET A 19 23.07 -21.43 -38.96
N ASP A 20 22.96 -22.45 -39.82
CA ASP A 20 24.07 -22.81 -40.68
C ASP A 20 24.39 -21.63 -41.62
N GLU A 21 25.64 -21.56 -42.08
CA GLU A 21 26.15 -20.39 -42.80
C GLU A 21 25.42 -20.15 -44.12
N ASP A 22 24.89 -21.20 -44.75
CA ASP A 22 24.18 -21.12 -46.03
C ASP A 22 22.75 -20.58 -45.84
N THR A 23 22.03 -21.07 -44.83
CA THR A 23 20.73 -20.52 -44.42
C THR A 23 20.86 -19.08 -43.95
N ALA A 24 21.89 -18.75 -43.16
CA ALA A 24 22.16 -17.38 -42.74
C ALA A 24 22.50 -16.47 -43.93
N ARG A 25 23.20 -16.98 -44.95
CA ARG A 25 23.49 -16.25 -46.20
C ARG A 25 22.23 -15.97 -47.01
N PHE A 26 21.34 -16.95 -47.13
CA PHE A 26 20.05 -16.79 -47.80
C PHE A 26 19.22 -15.65 -47.16
N TYR A 27 19.06 -15.66 -45.83
CA TYR A 27 18.31 -14.62 -45.15
C TYR A 27 19.01 -13.25 -45.14
N ARG A 28 20.35 -13.21 -45.12
CA ARG A 28 21.14 -11.97 -45.32
C ARG A 28 20.93 -11.38 -46.72
N GLN A 29 20.92 -12.22 -47.74
CA GLN A 29 20.67 -11.79 -49.11
C GLN A 29 19.24 -11.25 -49.27
N LYS A 30 18.24 -11.98 -48.76
CA LYS A 30 16.84 -11.55 -48.81
C LYS A 30 16.57 -10.27 -48.04
N ALA A 31 17.14 -10.13 -46.84
CA ALA A 31 17.04 -8.89 -46.08
C ALA A 31 17.71 -7.70 -46.82
N LYS A 32 18.81 -7.95 -47.53
CA LYS A 32 19.50 -6.94 -48.35
C LYS A 32 18.69 -6.54 -49.59
N GLU A 33 18.02 -7.50 -50.26
CA GLU A 33 17.08 -7.23 -51.37
C GLU A 33 15.92 -6.33 -50.90
N ASP A 34 15.43 -6.55 -49.69
CA ASP A 34 14.33 -5.79 -49.09
C ASP A 34 14.78 -4.50 -48.36
N GLY A 35 16.09 -4.21 -48.34
CA GLY A 35 16.65 -3.02 -47.69
C GLY A 35 16.48 -2.97 -46.16
N ILE A 36 16.26 -4.12 -45.51
CA ILE A 36 16.00 -4.23 -44.07
C ILE A 36 17.03 -5.12 -43.38
N THR A 37 17.05 -5.09 -42.04
CA THR A 37 17.92 -5.98 -41.26
C THR A 37 17.41 -7.41 -41.28
N VAL A 38 18.29 -8.41 -41.14
CA VAL A 38 17.92 -9.83 -41.12
C VAL A 38 16.92 -10.17 -40.01
N VAL A 39 17.07 -9.53 -38.86
CA VAL A 39 16.15 -9.69 -37.72
C VAL A 39 14.76 -9.19 -38.10
N GLU A 40 14.66 -8.06 -38.78
CA GLU A 40 13.38 -7.49 -39.22
C GLU A 40 12.74 -8.32 -40.34
N TYR A 41 13.53 -8.85 -41.29
CA TYR A 41 13.05 -9.74 -42.34
C TYR A 41 12.42 -11.04 -41.77
N LEU A 42 13.13 -11.70 -40.85
CA LEU A 42 12.65 -12.91 -40.18
C LEU A 42 11.39 -12.64 -39.35
N ARG A 43 11.35 -11.52 -38.64
CA ARG A 43 10.17 -11.06 -37.89
C ARG A 43 8.97 -10.87 -38.82
N GLN A 44 9.13 -10.23 -39.97
CA GLN A 44 8.05 -9.99 -40.92
C GLN A 44 7.52 -11.29 -41.56
N THR A 45 8.40 -12.22 -41.89
CA THR A 45 8.01 -13.51 -42.49
C THR A 45 7.19 -14.35 -41.50
N LEU A 46 7.58 -14.35 -40.22
CA LEU A 46 6.83 -15.01 -39.15
C LEU A 46 5.47 -14.32 -38.90
N VAL A 47 5.41 -13.00 -38.95
CA VAL A 47 4.17 -12.22 -38.76
C VAL A 47 3.16 -12.45 -39.91
N GLN A 48 3.63 -12.54 -41.15
CA GLN A 48 2.77 -12.83 -42.32
C GLN A 48 2.12 -14.22 -42.21
N GLY A 49 2.88 -15.24 -41.76
CA GLY A 49 2.34 -16.59 -41.51
C GLY A 49 1.31 -16.63 -40.36
N CYS A 50 1.47 -15.78 -39.35
CA CYS A 50 0.51 -15.66 -38.24
C CYS A 50 -0.79 -14.94 -38.64
N ARG A 51 -0.73 -13.90 -39.48
CA ARG A 51 -1.93 -13.14 -39.91
C ARG A 51 -2.94 -13.98 -40.67
N LYS A 52 -2.48 -14.97 -41.46
CA LYS A 52 -3.36 -15.86 -42.23
C LYS A 52 -4.19 -16.75 -41.31
N ARG A 53 -3.57 -17.37 -40.31
CA ARG A 53 -4.23 -18.24 -39.31
C ARG A 53 -5.17 -17.48 -38.36
N HIS A 54 -4.84 -16.23 -38.02
CA HIS A 54 -5.69 -15.41 -37.16
C HIS A 54 -7.04 -15.06 -37.80
N ARG A 55 -7.09 -14.87 -39.13
CA ARG A 55 -8.36 -14.63 -39.85
C ARG A 55 -9.28 -15.86 -39.83
N GLU A 56 -8.71 -17.05 -39.89
CA GLU A 56 -9.44 -18.32 -39.84
C GLU A 56 -10.01 -18.58 -38.43
N SER A 57 -9.23 -18.27 -37.38
CA SER A 57 -9.65 -18.36 -35.98
C SER A 57 -10.80 -17.41 -35.62
N LYS A 58 -10.75 -16.14 -36.05
CA LYS A 58 -11.81 -15.16 -35.76
C LYS A 58 -13.15 -15.50 -36.43
N ALA A 59 -13.13 -16.19 -37.57
CA ALA A 59 -14.35 -16.67 -38.23
C ALA A 59 -15.04 -17.79 -37.42
N ALA A 60 -14.29 -18.58 -36.66
CA ALA A 60 -14.81 -19.64 -35.79
C ALA A 60 -15.35 -19.10 -34.45
N GLU A 61 -14.66 -18.15 -33.81
CA GLU A 61 -15.09 -17.57 -32.53
C GLU A 61 -16.39 -16.75 -32.65
N LYS A 62 -16.62 -16.06 -33.78
CA LYS A 62 -17.85 -15.29 -34.02
C LYS A 62 -19.11 -16.18 -34.07
N LYS A 63 -18.97 -17.49 -34.38
CA LYS A 63 -20.07 -18.46 -34.34
C LYS A 63 -20.42 -18.91 -32.92
N LEU A 64 -19.47 -18.90 -31.99
CA LEU A 64 -19.70 -19.31 -30.58
C LEU A 64 -20.16 -18.15 -29.69
N GLY A 65 -19.80 -16.90 -30.01
CA GLY A 65 -20.02 -15.73 -29.14
C GLY A 65 -21.43 -15.15 -29.08
N VAL A 66 -22.38 -15.62 -29.91
CA VAL A 66 -23.78 -15.14 -29.90
C VAL A 66 -24.59 -15.74 -28.73
N ALA A 67 -24.11 -16.81 -28.10
CA ALA A 67 -24.87 -17.59 -27.12
C ALA A 67 -24.68 -17.18 -25.64
N LYS A 68 -23.90 -16.14 -25.30
CA LYS A 68 -23.40 -15.98 -23.91
C LYS A 68 -23.45 -14.57 -23.31
N LYS A 69 -24.34 -13.70 -23.77
CA LYS A 69 -24.38 -12.30 -23.30
C LYS A 69 -25.78 -11.85 -22.85
N GLU A 70 -26.35 -12.60 -21.91
CA GLU A 70 -27.39 -12.13 -20.98
C GLU A 70 -26.90 -12.40 -19.54
N GLU A 71 -27.27 -11.51 -18.59
CA GLU A 71 -26.85 -11.40 -17.16
C GLU A 71 -25.52 -10.64 -16.94
N GLY A 72 -25.43 -9.38 -16.51
CA GLY A 72 -26.00 -8.66 -15.34
C GLY A 72 -24.87 -8.47 -14.27
N GLY A 73 -24.59 -7.38 -13.56
CA GLY A 73 -25.14 -6.02 -13.39
C GLY A 73 -24.71 -5.46 -12.00
N SER A 74 -24.15 -4.24 -11.97
CA SER A 74 -24.10 -3.22 -10.89
C SER A 74 -23.28 -3.37 -9.58
N THR A 75 -22.58 -2.29 -9.17
CA THR A 75 -21.97 -2.07 -7.84
C THR A 75 -22.35 -0.70 -7.27
N ASN A 76 -22.72 -0.65 -5.99
CA ASN A 76 -23.29 0.51 -5.29
C ASN A 76 -22.27 1.34 -4.49
N HIS A 77 -22.55 2.64 -4.41
CA HIS A 77 -21.91 3.72 -3.66
C HIS A 77 -22.00 3.60 -2.12
N PHE A 78 -21.01 4.13 -1.40
CA PHE A 78 -21.19 4.55 0.00
C PHE A 78 -20.16 5.61 0.45
N SER A 79 -20.64 6.79 0.84
CA SER A 79 -19.91 7.82 1.58
C SER A 79 -20.78 8.32 2.74
N ARG A 80 -20.34 8.12 3.99
CA ARG A 80 -21.00 8.61 5.22
C ARG A 80 -20.08 9.49 6.08
N GLY A 81 -19.54 10.54 5.49
CA GLY A 81 -18.82 11.60 6.22
C GLY A 81 -19.70 12.51 7.12
N PRO A 82 -20.97 12.80 6.80
CA PRO A 82 -21.75 13.80 7.56
C PRO A 82 -22.22 13.36 8.96
N GLU A 83 -22.40 12.06 9.21
CA GLU A 83 -23.03 11.57 10.45
C GLU A 83 -22.14 11.77 11.69
N LEU A 84 -20.81 11.68 11.53
CA LEU A 84 -19.84 11.80 12.62
C LEU A 84 -19.70 13.24 13.15
N TRP A 85 -19.80 14.25 12.28
CA TRP A 85 -19.71 15.66 12.67
C TRP A 85 -20.89 16.10 13.55
N THR A 86 -22.08 15.57 13.28
CA THR A 86 -23.29 15.93 14.05
C THR A 86 -23.32 15.34 15.45
N HIS A 87 -22.56 14.26 15.70
CA HIS A 87 -22.53 13.60 16.99
C HIS A 87 -21.57 14.29 17.96
N GLN A 88 -20.42 14.77 17.46
CA GLN A 88 -19.47 15.52 18.28
C GLN A 88 -19.95 16.93 18.62
N ALA A 89 -20.62 17.62 17.69
CA ALA A 89 -21.21 18.93 17.94
C ALA A 89 -22.28 18.92 19.05
N ARG A 90 -23.09 17.85 19.11
CA ARG A 90 -24.13 17.69 20.15
C ARG A 90 -23.56 17.51 21.55
N LEU A 91 -22.46 16.77 21.68
CA LEU A 91 -21.81 16.54 22.98
C LEU A 91 -21.16 17.82 23.52
N LEU A 92 -20.52 18.60 22.65
CA LEU A 92 -19.86 19.85 23.03
C LEU A 92 -20.87 20.93 23.43
N MET A 93 -21.98 21.05 22.69
CA MET A 93 -23.11 21.92 23.04
C MET A 93 -23.79 21.50 24.34
N GLY A 94 -23.91 20.19 24.59
CA GLY A 94 -24.45 19.64 25.84
C GLY A 94 -23.60 20.02 27.06
N ALA A 95 -22.28 19.86 26.95
CA ALA A 95 -21.35 20.21 28.03
C ALA A 95 -21.30 21.73 28.30
N LEU A 96 -21.33 22.57 27.26
CA LEU A 96 -21.37 24.02 27.43
C LEU A 96 -22.64 24.47 28.17
N ARG A 97 -23.78 23.86 27.80
CA ARG A 97 -25.08 24.15 28.41
C ARG A 97 -25.12 23.74 29.88
N THR A 98 -24.61 22.56 30.24
CA THR A 98 -24.63 22.10 31.64
C THR A 98 -23.71 22.95 32.52
N VAL A 99 -22.53 23.34 32.04
CA VAL A 99 -21.61 24.20 32.78
C VAL A 99 -22.19 25.61 32.99
N LEU A 100 -22.80 26.20 31.96
CA LEU A 100 -23.46 27.50 32.09
C LEU A 100 -24.66 27.46 33.06
N LEU A 101 -25.50 26.43 32.96
CA LEU A 101 -26.68 26.30 33.83
C LEU A 101 -26.29 26.02 35.28
N THR A 102 -25.27 25.19 35.52
CA THR A 102 -24.78 24.91 36.88
C THR A 102 -24.12 26.14 37.51
N SER A 103 -23.34 26.91 36.74
CA SER A 103 -22.75 28.18 37.20
C SER A 103 -23.83 29.21 37.57
N LEU A 104 -24.88 29.34 36.75
CA LEU A 104 -26.02 30.21 37.04
C LEU A 104 -26.80 29.75 38.29
N LEU A 105 -27.04 28.45 38.43
CA LEU A 105 -27.74 27.88 39.58
C LEU A 105 -26.95 28.09 40.89
N VAL A 106 -25.65 27.79 40.88
CA VAL A 106 -24.77 27.99 42.04
C VAL A 106 -24.69 29.47 42.38
N GLY A 107 -24.54 30.35 41.38
CA GLY A 107 -24.57 31.80 41.58
C GLY A 107 -25.88 32.30 42.19
N LEU A 108 -27.02 31.73 41.76
CA LEU A 108 -28.34 32.03 42.33
C LEU A 108 -28.43 31.55 43.79
N ILE A 109 -28.01 30.33 44.09
CA ILE A 109 -28.04 29.76 45.45
C ILE A 109 -27.17 30.61 46.39
N VAL A 110 -25.96 30.98 45.97
CA VAL A 110 -25.06 31.83 46.76
C VAL A 110 -25.67 33.21 46.98
N ARG A 111 -26.28 33.82 45.95
CA ARG A 111 -26.97 35.12 46.08
C ARG A 111 -28.15 35.05 47.03
N VAL A 112 -28.98 34.01 46.94
CA VAL A 112 -30.13 33.80 47.82
C VAL A 112 -29.66 33.55 49.25
N ALA A 113 -28.63 32.73 49.45
CA ALA A 113 -28.05 32.46 50.76
C ALA A 113 -27.45 33.74 51.38
N CYS A 114 -26.68 34.52 50.62
CA CYS A 114 -26.16 35.81 51.07
C CYS A 114 -27.27 36.81 51.38
N PHE A 115 -28.32 36.86 50.56
CA PHE A 115 -29.49 37.70 50.82
C PHE A 115 -30.20 37.29 52.11
N TRP A 116 -30.46 36.00 52.31
CA TRP A 116 -31.09 35.47 53.52
C TRP A 116 -30.26 35.73 54.78
N LEU A 117 -28.94 35.51 54.71
CA LEU A 117 -28.02 35.83 55.79
C LEU A 117 -27.97 37.33 56.09
N SER A 118 -28.13 38.19 55.07
CA SER A 118 -28.19 39.63 55.25
C SER A 118 -29.53 40.13 55.82
N THR A 119 -30.65 39.42 55.54
CA THR A 119 -31.99 39.80 56.02
C THR A 119 -32.35 39.18 57.37
N THR A 120 -31.69 38.11 57.80
CA THR A 120 -31.83 37.55 59.17
C THR A 120 -30.96 38.27 60.21
N ALA A 121 -30.11 39.20 59.79
CA ALA A 121 -29.43 40.11 60.70
C ALA A 121 -30.41 41.20 61.21
N ASP A 122 -31.08 40.86 62.31
CA ASP A 122 -31.71 41.75 63.29
C ASP A 122 -32.81 42.70 62.77
N SER A 123 -33.99 42.14 62.47
CA SER A 123 -35.23 42.90 62.24
C SER A 123 -35.85 43.41 63.56
N LYS A 124 -35.10 44.20 64.32
CA LYS A 124 -35.66 45.10 65.34
C LYS A 124 -35.47 46.54 64.88
N ALA A 125 -36.56 47.15 64.43
CA ALA A 125 -36.60 48.57 64.13
C ALA A 125 -36.31 49.38 65.41
N LYS A 126 -35.05 49.78 65.61
CA LYS A 126 -34.63 50.73 66.64
C LYS A 126 -34.67 52.13 66.03
N GLN A 127 -35.49 53.02 66.60
CA GLN A 127 -35.41 54.44 66.27
C GLN A 127 -34.07 54.99 66.76
N LEU A 128 -33.24 55.45 65.83
CA LEU A 128 -31.92 56.03 66.09
C LEU A 128 -31.88 57.46 65.54
N GLU A 129 -31.18 58.32 66.27
CA GLU A 129 -30.97 59.73 65.93
C GLU A 129 -30.27 59.89 64.56
N VAL A 130 -30.75 60.83 63.74
CA VAL A 130 -30.42 60.98 62.30
C VAL A 130 -28.91 61.11 62.03
N SER A 131 -28.15 61.69 62.96
CA SER A 131 -26.69 61.83 62.87
C SER A 131 -25.92 60.51 63.03
N ARG A 132 -26.45 59.54 63.77
CA ARG A 132 -25.86 58.19 63.92
C ARG A 132 -26.24 57.24 62.77
N VAL A 133 -27.34 57.52 62.08
CA VAL A 133 -27.77 56.72 60.92
C VAL A 133 -26.80 56.92 59.76
N ALA A 134 -26.32 58.14 59.50
CA ALA A 134 -25.39 58.41 58.40
C ALA A 134 -24.04 57.67 58.55
N THR A 135 -23.46 57.66 59.76
CA THR A 135 -22.18 56.99 60.04
C THR A 135 -22.30 55.47 60.02
N LEU A 136 -23.38 54.90 60.57
CA LEU A 136 -23.66 53.46 60.45
C LEU A 136 -23.97 53.04 59.01
N THR A 137 -24.63 53.90 58.22
CA THR A 137 -24.96 53.60 56.82
C THR A 137 -23.72 53.53 55.94
N GLU A 138 -22.74 54.43 56.12
CA GLU A 138 -21.48 54.39 55.37
C GLU A 138 -20.62 53.18 55.75
N GLU A 139 -20.53 52.84 57.03
CA GLU A 139 -19.74 51.70 57.51
C GLU A 139 -20.34 50.36 57.01
N ILE A 140 -21.66 50.18 57.16
CA ILE A 140 -22.37 48.99 56.67
C ILE A 140 -22.35 48.90 55.14
N ALA A 141 -22.47 50.02 54.42
CA ALA A 141 -22.38 50.05 52.97
C ALA A 141 -20.98 49.66 52.47
N SER A 142 -19.91 50.14 53.12
CA SER A 142 -18.53 49.83 52.75
C SER A 142 -18.18 48.35 52.99
N ASP A 143 -18.66 47.77 54.08
CA ASP A 143 -18.48 46.36 54.40
C ASP A 143 -19.35 45.45 53.53
N GLY A 144 -20.56 45.88 53.20
CA GLY A 144 -21.41 45.24 52.20
C GLY A 144 -20.73 45.22 50.83
N TRP A 145 -20.15 46.34 50.40
CA TRP A 145 -19.44 46.47 49.13
C TRP A 145 -18.19 45.60 49.07
N ARG A 146 -17.40 45.53 50.16
CA ARG A 146 -16.24 44.63 50.26
C ARG A 146 -16.64 43.16 50.16
N LYS A 147 -17.69 42.74 50.88
CA LYS A 147 -18.19 41.36 50.85
C LYS A 147 -18.74 40.99 49.46
N LEU A 148 -19.47 41.91 48.82
CA LEU A 148 -19.99 41.73 47.47
C LEU A 148 -18.87 41.62 46.43
N ARG A 149 -17.87 42.50 46.48
CA ARG A 149 -16.72 42.50 45.57
C ARG A 149 -15.90 41.22 45.72
N ASN A 150 -15.60 40.80 46.94
CA ASN A 150 -14.84 39.59 47.19
C ASN A 150 -15.62 38.35 46.74
N GLY A 151 -16.94 38.28 47.01
CA GLY A 151 -17.81 37.23 46.50
C GLY A 151 -17.85 37.14 44.97
N ALA A 152 -17.89 38.29 44.29
CA ALA A 152 -17.82 38.36 42.84
C ALA A 152 -16.46 37.87 42.30
N LEU A 153 -15.35 38.25 42.94
CA LEU A 153 -14.00 37.80 42.56
C LEU A 153 -13.84 36.28 42.72
N PHE A 154 -14.26 35.70 43.85
CA PHE A 154 -14.20 34.24 44.04
C PHE A 154 -15.10 33.50 43.05
N GLY A 155 -16.28 34.04 42.72
CA GLY A 155 -17.16 33.51 41.69
C GLY A 155 -16.50 33.46 40.32
N VAL A 156 -15.87 34.57 39.89
CA VAL A 156 -15.17 34.64 38.60
C VAL A 156 -13.97 33.69 38.56
N LEU A 157 -13.15 33.63 39.62
CA LEU A 157 -12.00 32.73 39.67
C LEU A 157 -12.40 31.25 39.64
N SER A 158 -13.48 30.89 40.36
CA SER A 158 -14.01 29.53 40.33
C SER A 158 -14.55 29.14 38.94
N ALA A 159 -15.24 30.06 38.26
CA ALA A 159 -15.72 29.85 36.90
C ALA A 159 -14.57 29.65 35.89
N ILE A 160 -13.52 30.48 35.98
CA ILE A 160 -12.32 30.33 35.14
C ILE A 160 -11.63 29.00 35.42
N GLY A 161 -11.50 28.60 36.69
CA GLY A 161 -10.91 27.31 37.08
C GLY A 161 -11.69 26.11 36.52
N LEU A 162 -13.01 26.15 36.58
CA LEU A 162 -13.87 25.10 36.02
C LEU A 162 -13.78 25.02 34.50
N VAL A 163 -13.77 26.17 33.80
CA VAL A 163 -13.57 26.22 32.35
C VAL A 163 -12.18 25.67 31.98
N PHE A 164 -11.14 26.03 32.72
CA PHE A 164 -9.78 25.54 32.49
C PHE A 164 -9.68 24.02 32.68
N LEU A 165 -10.27 23.46 33.74
CA LEU A 165 -10.33 22.01 33.96
C LEU A 165 -11.12 21.29 32.87
N ALA A 166 -12.23 21.86 32.40
CA ALA A 166 -13.01 21.30 31.30
C ALA A 166 -12.22 21.31 29.98
N LEU A 167 -11.43 22.36 29.73
CA LEU A 167 -10.54 22.43 28.56
C LEU A 167 -9.40 21.41 28.65
N LEU A 168 -8.78 21.22 29.83
CA LEU A 168 -7.75 20.20 30.04
C LEU A 168 -8.30 18.79 29.83
N TYR A 169 -9.48 18.50 30.38
CA TYR A 169 -10.17 17.22 30.19
C TYR A 169 -10.52 16.99 28.71
N GLY A 170 -11.06 18.00 28.03
CA GLY A 170 -11.35 17.93 26.61
C GLY A 170 -10.10 17.73 25.75
N TRP A 171 -8.97 18.33 26.13
CA TRP A 171 -7.71 18.18 25.41
C TRP A 171 -7.07 16.80 25.60
N SER A 172 -7.12 16.23 26.82
CA SER A 172 -6.64 14.86 27.07
C SER A 172 -7.50 13.82 26.37
N TYR A 173 -8.83 13.95 26.44
CA TYR A 173 -9.76 13.02 25.79
C TYR A 173 -9.75 13.15 24.26
N GLY A 174 -9.60 14.38 23.77
CA GLY A 174 -9.49 14.68 22.33
C GLY A 174 -8.26 14.04 21.69
N ARG A 175 -7.12 13.96 22.41
CA ARG A 175 -5.91 13.29 21.89
C ARG A 175 -6.09 11.78 21.68
N GLU A 176 -6.96 11.14 22.43
CA GLU A 176 -7.25 9.71 22.29
C GLU A 176 -8.29 9.45 21.19
N GLY A 177 -9.28 10.34 21.04
CA GLY A 177 -10.34 10.23 20.03
C GLY A 177 -9.97 10.71 18.61
N MET A 178 -8.89 11.48 18.44
CA MET A 178 -8.45 12.03 17.15
C MET A 178 -7.56 11.07 16.34
N GLN A 179 -7.33 9.85 16.83
CA GLN A 179 -6.65 8.84 16.04
C GLN A 179 -7.67 8.12 15.18
N ASP A 180 -7.58 8.32 13.86
CA ASP A 180 -8.32 7.54 12.86
C ASP A 180 -8.19 6.06 13.21
N HIS A 181 -9.26 5.51 13.79
CA HIS A 181 -9.32 4.09 14.08
C HIS A 181 -9.51 3.39 12.75
N GLN A 182 -8.44 2.72 12.32
CA GLN A 182 -8.52 1.89 11.14
C GLN A 182 -9.51 0.75 11.41
N LEU A 183 -10.71 0.88 10.85
CA LEU A 183 -11.77 -0.11 11.04
C LEU A 183 -11.38 -1.44 10.40
N ARG A 184 -10.84 -1.43 9.16
CA ARG A 184 -10.39 -2.60 8.38
C ARG A 184 -9.36 -2.20 7.30
N GLY A 185 -8.73 -3.18 6.64
CA GLY A 185 -7.90 -2.97 5.43
C GLY A 185 -6.39 -2.92 5.67
N ALA A 186 -5.65 -2.49 4.64
CA ALA A 186 -4.19 -2.38 4.69
C ALA A 186 -3.75 -1.17 5.53
N ARG A 187 -2.74 -1.34 6.37
CA ARG A 187 -2.17 -0.27 7.21
C ARG A 187 -0.83 0.16 6.65
N LEU A 188 -0.67 1.46 6.38
CA LEU A 188 0.64 2.01 6.06
C LEU A 188 1.47 2.15 7.36
N VAL A 189 2.67 1.59 7.34
CA VAL A 189 3.63 1.66 8.44
C VAL A 189 5.00 2.00 7.89
N THR A 190 5.87 2.57 8.73
CA THR A 190 7.27 2.82 8.33
C THR A 190 8.03 1.50 8.16
N GLY A 191 9.03 1.46 7.30
CA GLY A 191 9.84 0.24 7.08
C GLY A 191 10.47 -0.31 8.36
N LYS A 192 10.95 0.57 9.25
CA LYS A 192 11.49 0.19 10.57
C LYS A 192 10.42 -0.40 11.50
N ALA A 193 9.18 0.08 11.42
CA ALA A 193 8.07 -0.48 12.20
C ALA A 193 7.65 -1.85 11.65
N LEU A 194 7.57 -2.00 10.32
CA LEU A 194 7.27 -3.26 9.66
C LEU A 194 8.33 -4.33 9.96
N ALA A 195 9.62 -3.98 9.83
CA ALA A 195 10.72 -4.87 10.15
C ALA A 195 10.67 -5.36 11.62
N ARG A 196 10.39 -4.44 12.55
CA ARG A 196 10.21 -4.79 13.98
C ARG A 196 9.01 -5.72 14.19
N LEU A 197 7.90 -5.48 13.50
CA LEU A 197 6.70 -6.31 13.59
C LEU A 197 6.97 -7.73 13.09
N ILE A 198 7.58 -7.89 11.92
CA ILE A 198 7.91 -9.19 11.34
C ILE A 198 8.89 -9.96 12.24
N LYS A 199 9.94 -9.29 12.73
CA LYS A 199 10.94 -9.90 13.63
C LYS A 199 10.32 -10.33 14.97
N ARG A 200 9.48 -9.48 15.59
CA ARG A 200 8.81 -9.82 16.87
C ARG A 200 7.88 -11.02 16.75
N ARG A 201 7.29 -11.26 15.57
CA ARG A 201 6.45 -12.42 15.31
C ARG A 201 7.24 -13.69 15.00
N GLY A 202 8.57 -13.62 14.89
CA GLY A 202 9.39 -14.74 14.44
C GLY A 202 9.14 -15.13 12.98
N GLU A 203 8.61 -14.21 12.17
CA GLU A 203 8.22 -14.44 10.77
C GLU A 203 9.21 -13.81 9.79
N ALA A 204 10.44 -13.50 10.22
CA ALA A 204 11.43 -12.88 9.36
C ALA A 204 12.00 -13.90 8.37
N SER A 205 11.78 -13.64 7.09
CA SER A 205 12.53 -14.27 6.00
C SER A 205 14.00 -13.89 6.11
N PRO A 206 14.91 -14.77 5.64
CA PRO A 206 16.29 -14.36 5.46
C PRO A 206 16.48 -13.38 4.29
N TYR A 207 15.48 -13.16 3.43
CA TYR A 207 15.59 -12.21 2.31
C TYR A 207 14.97 -10.85 2.65
N GLU A 208 15.56 -9.77 2.15
CA GLU A 208 15.09 -8.42 2.38
C GLU A 208 14.67 -7.71 1.08
N ILE A 209 13.63 -6.89 1.19
CA ILE A 209 13.21 -5.95 0.15
C ILE A 209 13.36 -4.53 0.71
N ALA A 210 14.20 -3.72 0.07
CA ALA A 210 14.50 -2.35 0.47
C ALA A 210 14.92 -2.22 1.95
N GLY A 211 15.71 -3.19 2.46
CA GLY A 211 16.17 -3.24 3.86
C GLY A 211 15.09 -3.65 4.87
N VAL A 212 13.96 -4.19 4.41
CA VAL A 212 12.91 -4.75 5.26
C VAL A 212 12.85 -6.26 5.01
N PRO A 213 12.94 -7.11 6.05
CA PRO A 213 12.82 -8.55 5.87
C PRO A 213 11.45 -8.90 5.28
N MET A 214 11.45 -9.78 4.28
CA MET A 214 10.23 -10.38 3.78
C MET A 214 9.56 -11.21 4.88
N ARG A 215 8.27 -11.53 4.70
CA ARG A 215 7.61 -12.49 5.56
C ARG A 215 8.08 -13.89 5.16
N MET A 216 8.46 -14.71 6.14
CA MET A 216 8.81 -16.10 5.90
C MET A 216 7.68 -16.82 5.15
N LYS A 217 8.04 -17.67 4.19
CA LYS A 217 7.16 -18.38 3.24
C LYS A 217 6.54 -17.50 2.15
N SER A 218 6.72 -16.17 2.16
CA SER A 218 6.26 -15.34 1.06
C SER A 218 7.23 -15.32 -0.13
N GLU A 219 8.42 -15.91 -0.01
CA GLU A 219 9.42 -15.98 -1.07
C GLU A 219 8.92 -16.76 -2.29
N THR A 220 8.09 -17.78 -2.05
CA THR A 220 7.51 -18.63 -3.09
C THR A 220 6.21 -18.08 -3.66
N LEU A 221 5.74 -16.91 -3.19
CA LEU A 221 4.51 -16.27 -3.65
C LEU A 221 4.73 -15.26 -4.78
N HIS A 222 5.90 -15.32 -5.45
CA HIS A 222 6.24 -14.53 -6.64
C HIS A 222 6.12 -13.01 -6.44
N PRO A 223 7.09 -12.36 -5.75
CA PRO A 223 7.03 -10.92 -5.52
C PRO A 223 7.07 -10.13 -6.83
N LEU A 224 6.18 -9.14 -6.95
CA LEU A 224 6.13 -8.20 -8.08
C LEU A 224 6.80 -6.87 -7.72
N PHE A 225 7.80 -6.48 -8.51
CA PHE A 225 8.46 -5.17 -8.39
C PHE A 225 7.97 -4.23 -9.49
N ALA A 226 7.04 -3.32 -9.14
CA ALA A 226 6.47 -2.33 -10.06
C ALA A 226 7.03 -0.93 -9.80
N GLY A 227 7.28 -0.17 -10.87
CA GLY A 227 7.74 1.22 -10.78
C GLY A 227 8.22 1.77 -12.12
N ALA A 228 8.40 3.09 -12.22
CA ALA A 228 8.94 3.73 -13.44
C ALA A 228 10.42 3.36 -13.69
N GLN A 229 10.93 3.68 -14.88
CA GLN A 229 12.36 3.56 -15.17
C GLN A 229 13.17 4.47 -14.23
N GLY A 230 14.36 4.03 -13.81
CA GLY A 230 15.24 4.79 -12.92
C GLY A 230 14.84 4.81 -11.42
N ARG A 231 13.78 4.10 -11.01
CA ARG A 231 13.32 4.06 -9.59
C ARG A 231 14.01 3.02 -8.70
N GLY A 232 15.16 2.48 -9.12
CA GLY A 232 15.94 1.54 -8.30
C GLY A 232 15.51 0.06 -8.35
N LYS A 233 14.61 -0.34 -9.27
CA LYS A 233 14.21 -1.76 -9.42
C LYS A 233 15.42 -2.68 -9.64
N SER A 234 16.35 -2.29 -10.53
CA SER A 234 17.58 -3.07 -10.78
C SER A 234 18.46 -3.17 -9.55
N GLN A 235 18.59 -2.09 -8.77
CA GLN A 235 19.35 -2.09 -7.52
C GLN A 235 18.78 -3.07 -6.48
N GLN A 236 17.46 -3.18 -6.41
CA GLN A 236 16.81 -4.18 -5.57
C GLN A 236 17.09 -5.61 -6.04
N PHE A 237 17.18 -5.86 -7.35
CA PHE A 237 17.59 -7.17 -7.88
C PHE A 237 19.04 -7.49 -7.57
N PHE A 238 19.97 -6.52 -7.65
CA PHE A 238 21.36 -6.72 -7.22
C PHE A 238 21.44 -7.19 -5.76
N ALA A 239 20.73 -6.51 -4.85
CA ALA A 239 20.70 -6.88 -3.43
C ALA A 239 20.12 -8.30 -3.23
N LEU A 240 19.00 -8.62 -3.88
CA LEU A 240 18.38 -9.94 -3.78
C LEU A 240 19.30 -11.05 -4.35
N MET A 241 19.97 -10.80 -5.47
CA MET A 241 20.92 -11.74 -6.07
C MET A 241 22.12 -12.01 -5.14
N GLN A 242 22.64 -10.98 -4.48
CA GLN A 242 23.69 -11.14 -3.47
C GLN A 242 23.21 -12.01 -2.31
N GLU A 243 21.98 -11.78 -1.83
CA GLU A 243 21.39 -12.57 -0.73
C GLU A 243 21.19 -14.04 -1.10
N VAL A 244 20.66 -14.31 -2.30
CA VAL A 244 20.47 -15.68 -2.82
C VAL A 244 21.82 -16.38 -2.95
N ARG A 245 22.84 -15.68 -3.47
CA ARG A 245 24.20 -16.19 -3.62
C ARG A 245 24.87 -16.48 -2.28
N ALA A 246 24.79 -15.56 -1.32
CA ALA A 246 25.38 -15.72 0.01
C ALA A 246 24.86 -16.97 0.73
N ARG A 247 23.66 -17.42 0.36
CA ARG A 247 23.00 -18.62 0.90
C ARG A 247 23.21 -19.88 0.07
N GLY A 248 24.06 -19.82 -0.96
CA GLY A 248 24.33 -20.96 -1.85
C GLY A 248 23.12 -21.42 -2.67
N LYS A 249 22.12 -20.55 -2.84
CA LYS A 249 20.92 -20.85 -3.63
C LYS A 249 21.15 -20.51 -5.11
N ARG A 250 20.34 -21.10 -5.98
CA ARG A 250 20.38 -20.92 -7.44
C ARG A 250 19.30 -19.93 -7.87
N MET A 251 19.60 -19.16 -8.90
CA MET A 251 18.66 -18.22 -9.52
C MET A 251 18.80 -18.31 -11.04
N VAL A 252 17.66 -18.30 -11.73
CA VAL A 252 17.60 -18.11 -13.17
C VAL A 252 17.28 -16.65 -13.41
N VAL A 253 18.13 -15.96 -14.16
CA VAL A 253 18.01 -14.52 -14.40
C VAL A 253 17.76 -14.31 -15.89
N TYR A 254 16.59 -13.77 -16.21
CA TYR A 254 16.34 -13.26 -17.56
C TYR A 254 16.77 -11.79 -17.61
N GLU A 255 17.79 -11.52 -18.41
CA GLU A 255 18.42 -10.21 -18.51
C GLU A 255 18.54 -9.78 -19.98
N LYS A 256 18.32 -8.48 -20.23
CA LYS A 256 18.47 -7.88 -21.56
C LYS A 256 19.73 -7.02 -21.72
N THR A 257 20.22 -6.40 -20.64
CA THR A 257 21.30 -5.38 -20.70
C THR A 257 22.70 -5.96 -20.46
N GLY A 258 22.82 -7.03 -19.68
CA GLY A 258 24.09 -7.68 -19.35
C GLY A 258 24.78 -7.16 -18.07
N GLU A 259 24.18 -6.21 -17.36
CA GLU A 259 24.66 -5.67 -16.07
C GLU A 259 24.78 -6.74 -14.97
N PHE A 260 23.77 -7.60 -14.80
CA PHE A 260 23.79 -8.70 -13.83
C PHE A 260 24.80 -9.76 -14.25
N THR A 261 24.86 -10.09 -15.54
CA THR A 261 25.83 -11.02 -16.09
C THR A 261 27.25 -10.51 -15.81
N GLN A 262 27.55 -9.24 -16.09
CA GLN A 262 28.84 -8.64 -15.80
C GLN A 262 29.20 -8.68 -14.31
N ALA A 263 28.24 -8.39 -13.43
CA ALA A 263 28.49 -8.31 -11.99
C ALA A 263 28.58 -9.69 -11.30
N PHE A 264 27.84 -10.68 -11.78
CA PHE A 264 27.63 -11.93 -11.05
C PHE A 264 28.17 -13.17 -11.75
N TYR A 265 28.33 -13.20 -13.07
CA TYR A 265 28.73 -14.41 -13.79
C TYR A 265 30.10 -14.94 -13.35
N ARG A 266 30.18 -16.25 -13.13
CA ARG A 266 31.43 -16.96 -12.80
C ARG A 266 31.69 -18.04 -13.84
N GLU A 267 32.76 -17.86 -14.60
CA GLU A 267 33.24 -18.83 -15.58
C GLU A 267 33.41 -20.23 -14.95
N GLY A 268 32.98 -21.27 -15.66
CA GLY A 268 33.02 -22.66 -15.18
C GLY A 268 32.06 -23.00 -14.03
N LYS A 269 31.28 -22.05 -13.51
CA LYS A 269 30.29 -22.29 -12.44
C LYS A 269 28.86 -21.93 -12.86
N ASP A 270 28.68 -20.77 -13.48
CA ASP A 270 27.38 -20.28 -13.89
C ASP A 270 27.14 -20.57 -15.39
N ILE A 271 25.89 -20.83 -15.77
CA ILE A 271 25.52 -21.10 -17.17
C ILE A 271 24.94 -19.82 -17.76
N LEU A 272 25.60 -19.30 -18.80
CA LEU A 272 25.08 -18.20 -19.60
C LEU A 272 24.37 -18.77 -20.82
N MET A 273 23.08 -18.47 -21.01
CA MET A 273 22.35 -18.85 -22.22
C MET A 273 22.13 -17.63 -23.11
N ASN A 274 22.99 -17.47 -24.11
CA ASN A 274 22.89 -16.39 -25.09
C ASN A 274 23.43 -16.88 -26.45
N PRO A 275 22.61 -17.01 -27.51
CA PRO A 275 23.04 -17.56 -28.79
C PRO A 275 24.12 -16.74 -29.51
N LEU A 276 24.37 -15.50 -29.07
CA LEU A 276 25.38 -14.60 -29.63
C LEU A 276 26.67 -14.56 -28.79
N ASP A 277 26.72 -15.24 -27.64
CA ASP A 277 27.87 -15.26 -26.74
C ASP A 277 28.63 -16.57 -26.86
N ALA A 278 29.95 -16.50 -27.08
CA ALA A 278 30.79 -17.68 -27.25
C ALA A 278 30.88 -18.58 -26.01
N ARG A 279 30.58 -18.05 -24.82
CA ARG A 279 30.54 -18.81 -23.55
C ARG A 279 29.26 -19.64 -23.40
N SER A 280 28.24 -19.37 -24.22
CA SER A 280 26.97 -20.07 -24.14
C SER A 280 27.14 -21.54 -24.55
N PRO A 281 26.60 -22.49 -23.78
CA PRO A 281 26.63 -23.88 -24.18
C PRO A 281 25.78 -24.08 -25.44
N PHE A 282 26.15 -25.09 -26.22
CA PHE A 282 25.30 -25.58 -27.30
C PHE A 282 24.03 -26.18 -26.70
N TRP A 283 22.89 -25.60 -27.02
CA TRP A 283 21.60 -26.10 -26.59
C TRP A 283 20.63 -26.11 -27.77
N ASN A 284 19.87 -27.20 -27.88
CA ASN A 284 18.72 -27.29 -28.78
C ASN A 284 17.55 -27.88 -27.99
N ILE A 285 16.33 -27.70 -28.52
CA ILE A 285 15.13 -28.12 -27.81
C ILE A 285 15.03 -29.63 -27.62
N TRP A 286 15.54 -30.39 -28.59
CA TRP A 286 15.55 -31.85 -28.55
C TRP A 286 16.36 -32.38 -27.37
N ALA A 287 17.42 -31.68 -26.97
CA ALA A 287 18.23 -32.03 -25.79
C ALA A 287 17.44 -31.95 -24.47
N SER A 288 16.27 -31.31 -24.46
CA SER A 288 15.41 -31.19 -23.27
C SER A 288 14.19 -32.14 -23.30
N ILE A 289 14.03 -32.90 -24.39
CA ILE A 289 12.93 -33.84 -24.57
C ILE A 289 13.42 -35.24 -24.19
N SER A 290 12.81 -35.82 -23.15
CA SER A 290 13.11 -37.19 -22.69
C SER A 290 11.87 -38.07 -22.59
N LYS A 291 10.67 -37.48 -22.66
CA LYS A 291 9.37 -38.14 -22.52
C LYS A 291 8.37 -37.49 -23.46
N ASP A 292 7.34 -38.21 -23.85
CA ASP A 292 6.36 -37.77 -24.87
C ASP A 292 5.63 -36.48 -24.48
N TYR A 293 5.30 -36.29 -23.20
CA TYR A 293 4.65 -35.04 -22.76
C TYR A 293 5.58 -33.81 -22.78
N HIS A 294 6.90 -33.99 -22.95
CA HIS A 294 7.82 -32.85 -23.09
C HIS A 294 7.61 -32.15 -24.43
N PHE A 295 7.18 -32.86 -25.49
CA PHE A 295 6.95 -32.25 -26.80
C PHE A 295 5.91 -31.14 -26.70
N ASP A 296 4.76 -31.42 -26.07
CA ASP A 296 3.68 -30.43 -25.90
C ASP A 296 4.10 -29.26 -24.99
N ASN A 297 4.79 -29.54 -23.88
CA ASN A 297 5.28 -28.50 -22.97
C ASN A 297 6.29 -27.56 -23.65
N MET A 298 7.21 -28.14 -24.42
CA MET A 298 8.22 -27.41 -25.19
C MET A 298 7.59 -26.60 -26.31
N ALA A 299 6.62 -27.17 -27.04
CA ALA A 299 5.88 -26.49 -28.09
C ALA A 299 5.11 -25.28 -27.54
N LYS A 300 4.41 -25.44 -26.41
CA LYS A 300 3.71 -24.34 -25.72
C LYS A 300 4.65 -23.22 -25.28
N GLY A 301 5.85 -23.56 -24.81
CA GLY A 301 6.84 -22.57 -24.40
C GLY A 301 7.46 -21.80 -25.58
N LEU A 302 7.64 -22.46 -26.74
CA LEU A 302 8.23 -21.84 -27.94
C LEU A 302 7.22 -21.06 -28.78
N ILE A 303 6.00 -21.56 -28.89
CA ILE A 303 4.94 -21.02 -29.74
C ILE A 303 3.85 -20.51 -28.81
N PRO A 304 3.97 -19.27 -28.30
CA PRO A 304 2.98 -18.72 -27.39
C PRO A 304 1.64 -18.49 -28.12
N ASP A 305 0.54 -18.72 -27.40
CA ASP A 305 -0.79 -18.45 -27.90
C ASP A 305 -0.98 -16.94 -28.14
N GLN A 306 -1.60 -16.57 -29.26
CA GLN A 306 -1.73 -15.17 -29.68
C GLN A 306 -2.62 -14.30 -28.76
N GLN A 307 -3.25 -14.87 -27.74
CA GLN A 307 -4.23 -14.18 -26.88
C GLN A 307 -3.62 -13.47 -25.66
N GLU A 308 -2.32 -13.62 -25.37
CA GLU A 308 -1.67 -13.01 -24.19
C GLU A 308 -0.62 -11.93 -24.53
N LEU A 309 -0.88 -11.08 -25.52
CA LEU A 309 -0.04 -9.89 -25.81
C LEU A 309 -0.85 -8.60 -25.78
#